data_AF-A0A5B1BLQ0-F1
#
_entry.id   AF-A0A5B1BLQ0-F1
#
_cell.length_a   1.000
_cell.length_b   1.000
_cell.length_c   1.000
_cell.angle_alpha   90.00
_cell.angle_beta   90.00
_cell.angle_gamma   90.00
#
_symmetry.space_group_name_H-M   'P 1'
#
loop_
_entity.id
_entity.type
_entity.pdbx_description
1 polymer ?
#
loop_
_entity_poly.entity_id
_entity_poly.type
_entity_poly.pdbx_seq_one_letter_code
_entity_poly.pdbx_strand_id
1 'polypeptide(L)'
;MATISKYETSSGATRYRVRYRKPDHRQTDKRGFKTKRDAEIFANTVEVAKLRGEYVAPALGKITVGELGPGWLSRQEGVMKPSAYHSVESAWRVHVKPRWSTTQIVDITYSEVQAWITELATRRKATVVITVYSVLARILDDAVLDRRLAANPAHGVKLPVRARRKNIYLTAEQLHALAVEAGRYRSLVLLLGTAGLRWGEAAALRVSDVDFLKRKIVLHENAVSVGSKVHVGTLKSGKNRTIALPAFVVVELARTCEGKERDELLWAARTGGYLGPPSSHDSWLSGAVDRCRKADKTFPRITAHALRHT
;
A
#
# COMPACT_ATOMS: atom_id res chain seq x y z
N MET A 1 -9.87 41.85 -17.77
CA MET A 1 -8.49 42.38 -17.91
C MET A 1 -7.94 42.78 -16.55
N ALA A 2 -6.63 42.60 -16.35
CA ALA A 2 -5.94 43.05 -15.16
C ALA A 2 -5.69 44.57 -15.20
N THR A 3 -5.77 45.24 -14.05
CA THR A 3 -5.51 46.68 -13.90
C THR A 3 -4.23 46.88 -13.12
N ILE A 4 -3.32 47.72 -13.64
CA ILE A 4 -2.05 48.05 -13.00
C ILE A 4 -2.14 49.48 -12.44
N SER A 5 -1.84 49.65 -11.16
CA SER A 5 -1.88 50.95 -10.47
C SER A 5 -0.60 51.19 -9.67
N LYS A 6 -0.08 52.41 -9.68
CA LYS A 6 1.04 52.84 -8.81
C LYS A 6 0.54 53.15 -7.39
N TYR A 7 1.38 52.93 -6.38
CA TYR A 7 1.16 53.34 -5.00
C TYR A 7 2.49 53.60 -4.29
N GLU A 8 2.47 54.39 -3.23
CA GLU A 8 3.65 54.69 -2.40
C GLU A 8 3.65 53.84 -1.12
N THR A 9 4.83 53.40 -0.69
CA THR A 9 5.01 52.74 0.60
C THR A 9 5.14 53.76 1.73
N SER A 10 5.01 53.32 2.97
CA SER A 10 5.30 54.14 4.16
C SER A 10 6.73 54.71 4.20
N SER A 11 7.64 54.12 3.42
CA SER A 11 9.02 54.57 3.26
C SER A 11 9.23 55.53 2.06
N GLY A 12 8.16 56.01 1.41
CA GLY A 12 8.22 56.89 0.24
C GLY A 12 8.61 56.22 -1.08
N ALA A 13 8.73 54.89 -1.12
CA ALA A 13 9.12 54.19 -2.35
C ALA A 13 7.89 53.95 -3.25
N THR A 14 8.00 54.30 -4.53
CA THR A 14 6.96 53.96 -5.52
C THR A 14 7.00 52.45 -5.84
N ARG A 15 5.82 51.83 -5.81
CA ARG A 15 5.59 50.42 -6.18
C ARG A 15 4.36 50.29 -7.06
N TYR A 16 4.24 49.16 -7.74
CA TYR A 16 3.09 48.84 -8.59
C TYR A 16 2.27 47.70 -7.99
N ARG A 17 0.96 47.76 -8.20
CA ARG A 17 -0.04 46.74 -7.85
C ARG A 17 -0.74 46.28 -9.11
N VAL A 18 -0.98 44.97 -9.23
CA VAL A 18 -1.79 44.34 -10.27
C VAL A 18 -3.07 43.81 -9.64
N ARG A 19 -4.23 44.37 -10.02
CA ARG A 19 -5.56 43.85 -9.68
C ARG A 19 -6.06 42.99 -10.82
N TYR A 20 -6.56 41.79 -10.54
CA TYR A 20 -7.04 40.88 -11.58
C TYR A 20 -8.19 40.00 -11.05
N ARG A 21 -8.99 39.42 -11.95
CA ARG A 21 -10.00 38.42 -11.60
C ARG A 21 -9.43 37.01 -11.72
N LYS A 22 -9.76 36.16 -10.75
CA LYS A 22 -9.51 34.72 -10.78
C LYS A 22 -10.51 34.01 -11.71
N PRO A 23 -10.28 32.73 -12.08
CA PRO A 23 -11.23 31.94 -12.86
C PRO A 23 -12.63 31.82 -12.22
N ASP A 24 -12.72 31.91 -10.89
CA ASP A 24 -13.97 31.94 -10.11
C ASP A 24 -14.68 33.32 -10.13
N HIS A 25 -14.26 34.22 -11.02
CA HIS A 25 -14.70 35.62 -11.16
C HIS A 25 -14.44 36.55 -9.96
N ARG A 26 -13.85 36.07 -8.86
CA ARG A 26 -13.51 36.92 -7.71
C ARG A 26 -12.28 37.79 -8.01
N GLN A 27 -12.30 39.02 -7.50
CA GLN A 27 -11.18 39.94 -7.65
C GLN A 27 -10.08 39.67 -6.62
N THR A 28 -8.83 39.83 -7.02
CA THR A 28 -7.64 39.71 -6.15
C THR A 28 -6.58 40.71 -6.62
N ASP A 29 -5.56 40.97 -5.80
CA ASP A 29 -4.41 41.77 -6.19
C ASP A 29 -3.08 41.14 -5.79
N LYS A 30 -2.02 41.52 -6.51
CA LYS A 30 -0.63 41.33 -6.10
C LYS A 30 0.06 42.68 -6.10
N ARG A 31 0.77 43.00 -5.02
CA ARG A 31 1.46 44.29 -4.80
C ARG A 31 2.96 44.08 -4.60
N GLY A 32 3.72 45.17 -4.71
CA GLY A 32 5.15 45.19 -4.38
C GLY A 32 6.11 45.17 -5.57
N PHE A 33 5.61 45.29 -6.80
CA PHE A 33 6.48 45.34 -7.99
C PHE A 33 7.28 46.65 -8.01
N LYS A 34 8.58 46.55 -8.33
CA LYS A 34 9.48 47.71 -8.37
C LYS A 34 9.24 48.56 -9.63
N THR A 35 8.94 47.93 -10.76
CA THR A 35 8.69 48.61 -12.04
C THR A 35 7.31 48.28 -12.61
N LYS A 36 6.80 49.14 -13.50
CA LYS A 36 5.57 48.89 -14.25
C LYS A 36 5.71 47.65 -15.13
N ARG A 37 6.89 47.46 -15.73
CA ARG A 37 7.21 46.32 -16.59
C ARG A 37 7.11 44.99 -15.86
N ASP A 38 7.59 44.90 -14.62
CA ASP A 38 7.45 43.67 -13.80
C ASP A 38 5.97 43.34 -13.52
N ALA A 39 5.17 44.38 -13.27
CA ALA A 39 3.73 44.26 -13.06
C ALA A 39 3.00 43.79 -14.34
N GLU A 40 3.40 44.31 -15.51
CA GLU A 40 2.89 43.90 -16.82
C GLU A 40 3.25 42.44 -17.15
N ILE A 41 4.51 42.05 -16.94
CA ILE A 41 4.95 40.65 -17.11
C ILE A 41 4.11 39.72 -16.24
N PHE A 42 3.95 40.04 -14.94
CA PHE A 42 3.12 39.24 -14.05
C PHE A 42 1.66 39.16 -14.52
N ALA A 43 1.07 40.29 -14.94
CA ALA A 43 -0.30 40.31 -15.45
C ALA A 43 -0.47 39.40 -16.67
N ASN A 44 0.47 39.45 -17.62
CA ASN A 44 0.46 38.61 -18.82
C ASN A 44 0.64 37.14 -18.49
N THR A 45 1.57 36.79 -17.59
CA THR A 45 1.76 35.39 -17.14
C THR A 45 0.48 34.83 -16.50
N VAL A 46 -0.17 35.62 -15.65
CA VAL A 46 -1.43 35.23 -15.02
C VAL A 46 -2.55 35.05 -16.05
N GLU A 47 -2.60 35.89 -17.09
CA GLU A 47 -3.61 35.77 -18.14
C GLU A 47 -3.38 34.53 -19.01
N VAL A 48 -2.13 34.24 -19.40
CA VAL A 48 -1.77 33.01 -20.11
C VAL A 48 -2.12 31.78 -19.30
N ALA A 49 -1.80 31.76 -18.00
CA ALA A 49 -2.13 30.65 -17.11
C ALA A 49 -3.65 30.43 -17.00
N LYS A 50 -4.46 31.51 -16.97
CA LYS A 50 -5.92 31.38 -16.99
C LYS A 50 -6.43 30.82 -18.31
N LEU A 51 -5.92 31.33 -19.44
CA LEU A 51 -6.31 30.87 -20.78
C LEU A 51 -6.02 29.39 -20.98
N ARG A 52 -4.90 28.90 -20.44
CA ARG A 52 -4.53 27.47 -20.47
C ARG A 52 -5.26 26.61 -19.44
N GLY A 53 -6.04 27.21 -18.54
CA GLY A 53 -6.67 26.50 -17.42
C GLY A 53 -5.70 26.07 -16.32
N GLU A 54 -4.45 26.51 -16.38
CA GLU A 54 -3.33 26.18 -15.49
C GLU A 54 -3.23 27.13 -14.28
N TYR A 55 -4.11 28.13 -14.19
CA TYR A 55 -4.08 29.10 -13.08
C TYR A 55 -4.38 28.42 -11.75
N VAL A 56 -3.37 28.43 -10.87
CA VAL A 56 -3.46 28.02 -9.47
C VAL A 56 -3.37 29.26 -8.59
N ALA A 57 -4.38 29.48 -7.75
CA ALA A 57 -4.36 30.62 -6.83
C ALA A 57 -3.29 30.39 -5.75
N PRO A 58 -2.29 31.28 -5.59
CA PRO A 58 -1.17 31.06 -4.66
C PRO A 58 -1.60 30.83 -3.20
N ALA A 59 -2.74 31.38 -2.79
CA ALA A 59 -3.30 31.16 -1.46
C ALA A 59 -3.74 29.71 -1.23
N LEU A 60 -4.16 28.99 -2.26
CA LEU A 60 -4.61 27.59 -2.15
C LEU A 60 -3.45 26.63 -1.88
N GLY A 61 -2.24 26.96 -2.34
CA GLY A 61 -1.02 26.21 -2.09
C GLY A 61 -0.44 26.38 -0.69
N LYS A 62 -0.99 27.30 0.12
CA LYS A 62 -0.57 27.50 1.51
C LYS A 62 -1.15 26.48 2.49
N ILE A 63 -2.11 25.67 2.04
CA ILE A 63 -2.59 24.54 2.83
C ILE A 63 -1.42 23.59 3.11
N THR A 64 -1.40 23.01 4.29
CA THR A 64 -0.36 22.10 4.71
C THR A 64 -0.67 20.66 4.31
N VAL A 65 0.36 19.82 4.24
CA VAL A 65 0.18 18.37 4.05
C VAL A 65 -0.64 17.78 5.21
N GLY A 66 -0.50 18.31 6.43
CA GLY A 66 -1.24 17.88 7.62
C GLY A 66 -2.75 18.12 7.52
N GLU A 67 -3.18 19.18 6.84
CA GLU A 67 -4.59 19.47 6.58
C GLU A 67 -5.17 18.58 5.47
N LEU A 68 -4.39 18.23 4.45
CA LEU A 68 -4.85 17.38 3.34
C LEU A 68 -4.88 15.88 3.70
N GLY A 69 -3.91 15.42 4.48
CA GLY A 69 -3.68 13.99 4.74
C GLY A 69 -4.87 13.22 5.34
N PRO A 70 -5.56 13.73 6.38
CA PRO A 70 -6.71 13.03 6.97
C PRO A 70 -7.86 12.80 5.97
N GLY A 71 -8.20 13.83 5.19
CA GLY A 71 -9.23 13.72 4.15
C GLY A 71 -8.85 12.74 3.06
N TRP A 72 -7.57 12.72 2.66
CA TRP A 72 -7.04 11.75 1.72
C TRP A 72 -7.12 10.32 2.26
N LEU A 73 -6.70 10.08 3.51
CA LEU A 73 -6.76 8.77 4.15
C LEU A 73 -8.19 8.24 4.24
N SER A 74 -9.15 9.06 4.66
CA SER A 74 -10.56 8.66 4.75
C SER A 74 -11.11 8.21 3.39
N ARG A 75 -10.76 8.90 2.30
CA ARG A 75 -11.13 8.45 0.94
C ARG A 75 -10.48 7.13 0.58
N GLN A 76 -9.22 6.90 0.96
CA GLN A 76 -8.55 5.63 0.68
C GLN A 76 -9.15 4.46 1.49
N GLU A 77 -9.59 4.71 2.73
CA GLU A 77 -10.21 3.70 3.60
C GLU A 77 -11.45 3.07 2.96
N GLY A 78 -12.29 3.89 2.30
CA GLY A 78 -13.51 3.42 1.64
C GLY A 78 -13.29 2.59 0.38
N VAL A 79 -12.11 2.67 -0.25
CA VAL A 79 -11.83 1.99 -1.54
C VAL A 79 -10.76 0.90 -1.44
N MET A 80 -9.98 0.88 -0.36
CA MET A 80 -8.90 -0.09 -0.18
C MET A 80 -9.32 -1.27 0.69
N LYS A 81 -8.74 -2.45 0.41
CA LYS A 81 -8.83 -3.58 1.34
C LYS A 81 -8.14 -3.24 2.66
N PRO A 82 -8.60 -3.75 3.82
CA PRO A 82 -8.08 -3.40 5.14
C PRO A 82 -6.55 -3.49 5.29
N SER A 83 -5.92 -4.53 4.73
CA SER A 83 -4.47 -4.71 4.79
C SER A 83 -3.67 -3.70 3.97
N ALA A 84 -4.21 -3.30 2.81
CA ALA A 84 -3.61 -2.26 1.98
C ALA A 84 -3.75 -0.89 2.66
N TYR A 85 -4.94 -0.60 3.19
CA TYR A 85 -5.19 0.63 3.94
C TYR A 85 -4.28 0.75 5.16
N HIS A 86 -4.15 -0.31 5.96
CA HIS A 86 -3.27 -0.30 7.13
C HIS A 86 -1.80 0.01 6.78
N SER A 87 -1.33 -0.48 5.62
CA SER A 87 0.03 -0.16 5.16
C SER A 87 0.19 1.33 4.81
N VAL A 88 -0.85 1.92 4.22
CA VAL A 88 -0.93 3.35 3.86
C VAL A 88 -1.08 4.24 5.08
N GLU A 89 -1.98 3.91 6.01
CA GLU A 89 -2.17 4.61 7.28
C GLU A 89 -0.88 4.62 8.09
N SER A 90 -0.22 3.47 8.21
CA SER A 90 1.03 3.35 8.97
C SER A 90 2.14 4.19 8.33
N ALA A 91 2.26 4.17 7.00
CA ALA A 91 3.20 5.01 6.27
C ALA A 91 2.93 6.52 6.49
N TRP A 92 1.65 6.93 6.49
CA TRP A 92 1.26 8.29 6.85
C TRP A 92 1.67 8.64 8.28
N ARG A 93 1.17 7.88 9.26
CA ARG A 93 1.31 8.18 10.69
C ARG A 93 2.76 8.15 11.17
N VAL A 94 3.56 7.19 10.69
CA VAL A 94 4.93 6.96 11.18
C VAL A 94 5.96 7.80 10.42
N HIS A 95 5.69 8.16 9.16
CA HIS A 95 6.72 8.77 8.31
C HIS A 95 6.29 10.09 7.67
N VAL A 96 5.15 10.15 6.98
CA VAL A 96 4.75 11.36 6.25
C VAL A 96 4.33 12.47 7.22
N LYS A 97 3.42 12.18 8.15
CA LYS A 97 2.88 13.15 9.10
C LYS A 97 3.99 13.79 9.96
N PRO A 98 4.93 13.03 10.59
CA PRO A 98 5.98 13.65 11.39
C PRO A 98 6.90 14.58 10.60
N ARG A 99 7.13 14.30 9.31
CA ARG A 99 8.05 15.09 8.48
C ARG A 99 7.39 16.29 7.80
N TRP A 100 6.15 16.13 7.32
CA TRP A 100 5.55 17.07 6.36
C TRP A 100 4.30 17.78 6.87
N SER A 101 3.74 17.38 8.02
CA SER A 101 2.42 17.88 8.45
C SER A 101 2.30 19.40 8.54
N THR A 102 3.36 20.11 8.92
CA THR A 102 3.38 21.57 9.04
C THR A 102 3.87 22.28 7.77
N THR A 103 4.32 21.54 6.76
CA THR A 103 4.84 22.10 5.51
C THR A 103 3.70 22.48 4.58
N GLN A 104 3.70 23.72 4.07
CA GLN A 104 2.78 24.15 3.03
C GLN A 104 3.10 23.44 1.73
N ILE A 105 2.09 23.00 0.98
CA ILE A 105 2.33 22.20 -0.23
C ILE A 105 3.10 22.97 -1.31
N VAL A 106 2.99 24.30 -1.35
CA VAL A 106 3.71 25.18 -2.28
C VAL A 106 5.21 25.28 -1.99
N ASP A 107 5.62 25.03 -0.74
CA ASP A 107 7.03 25.14 -0.32
C ASP A 107 7.80 23.83 -0.54
N ILE A 108 7.12 22.74 -0.89
CA ILE A 108 7.75 21.44 -1.10
C ILE A 108 8.53 21.44 -2.41
N THR A 109 9.83 21.17 -2.31
CA THR A 109 10.70 21.04 -3.49
C THR A 109 11.05 19.59 -3.80
N TYR A 110 11.35 19.31 -5.07
CA TYR A 110 11.86 18.02 -5.51
C TYR A 110 13.10 17.58 -4.70
N SER A 111 14.04 18.50 -4.47
CA SER A 111 15.30 18.21 -3.76
C SER A 111 15.07 17.78 -2.31
N GLU A 112 14.11 18.39 -1.62
CA GLU A 112 13.79 18.01 -0.23
C GLU A 112 13.13 16.63 -0.16
N VAL A 113 12.22 16.32 -1.10
CA VAL A 113 11.61 14.99 -1.18
C VAL A 113 12.68 13.94 -1.50
N GLN A 114 13.56 14.21 -2.47
CA GLN A 114 14.66 13.30 -2.81
C GLN A 114 15.60 13.07 -1.63
N ALA A 115 16.01 14.13 -0.92
CA ALA A 115 16.88 14.01 0.25
C ALA A 115 16.22 13.17 1.35
N TRP A 116 14.94 13.42 1.63
CA TRP A 116 14.17 12.68 2.63
C TRP A 116 14.03 11.19 2.27
N ILE A 117 13.75 10.86 1.01
CA ILE A 117 13.65 9.48 0.55
C ILE A 117 15.01 8.76 0.61
N THR A 118 16.10 9.45 0.25
CA THR A 118 17.47 8.91 0.36
C THR A 118 17.81 8.59 1.82
N GLU A 119 17.53 9.52 2.75
CA GLU A 119 17.74 9.27 4.18
C GLU A 119 16.91 8.07 4.67
N LEU A 120 15.63 8.02 4.32
CA LEU A 120 14.74 6.93 4.75
C LEU A 120 15.19 5.57 4.22
N ALA A 121 15.77 5.52 3.01
CA ALA A 121 16.32 4.31 2.41
C ALA A 121 17.53 3.74 3.18
N THR A 122 18.24 4.55 3.96
CA THR A 122 19.33 4.04 4.83
C THR A 122 18.82 3.26 6.04
N ARG A 123 17.58 3.53 6.50
CA ARG A 123 17.02 2.96 7.74
C ARG A 123 15.86 1.98 7.50
N ARG A 124 15.31 1.95 6.29
CA ARG A 124 14.09 1.17 5.95
C ARG A 124 14.27 0.41 4.64
N LYS A 125 13.58 -0.74 4.56
CA LYS A 125 13.52 -1.55 3.33
C LYS A 125 12.84 -0.77 2.20
N ALA A 126 13.29 -0.99 0.97
CA ALA A 126 12.74 -0.35 -0.23
C ALA A 126 11.20 -0.41 -0.34
N THR A 127 10.58 -1.52 0.06
CA THR A 127 9.10 -1.64 0.03
C THR A 127 8.40 -0.62 0.93
N VAL A 128 8.96 -0.35 2.11
CA VAL A 128 8.43 0.65 3.05
C VAL A 128 8.64 2.05 2.46
N VAL A 129 9.86 2.34 2.01
CA VAL A 129 10.21 3.65 1.42
C VAL A 129 9.29 3.99 0.24
N ILE A 130 9.05 3.05 -0.68
CA ILE A 130 8.16 3.23 -1.82
C ILE A 130 6.72 3.53 -1.37
N THR A 131 6.25 2.85 -0.32
CA THR A 131 4.90 3.08 0.22
C THR A 131 4.80 4.48 0.85
N VAL A 132 5.80 4.87 1.64
CA VAL A 132 5.89 6.20 2.26
C VAL A 132 5.92 7.31 1.21
N TYR A 133 6.77 7.17 0.19
CA TYR A 133 6.80 8.07 -0.96
C TYR A 133 5.43 8.16 -1.63
N SER A 134 4.81 7.00 -1.91
CA SER A 134 3.52 6.94 -2.61
C SER A 134 2.41 7.67 -1.85
N VAL A 135 2.42 7.66 -0.51
CA VAL A 135 1.44 8.42 0.29
C VAL A 135 1.62 9.93 0.07
N LEU A 136 2.84 10.45 0.22
CA LEU A 136 3.09 11.88 -0.01
C LEU A 136 2.76 12.28 -1.44
N ALA A 137 3.25 11.52 -2.42
CA ALA A 137 3.02 11.81 -3.83
C ALA A 137 1.52 11.84 -4.16
N ARG A 138 0.73 10.88 -3.68
CA ARG A 138 -0.72 10.84 -3.97
C ARG A 138 -1.52 11.93 -3.26
N ILE A 139 -1.08 12.40 -2.09
CA ILE A 139 -1.67 13.59 -1.46
C ILE A 139 -1.43 14.84 -2.33
N LEU A 140 -0.21 14.97 -2.88
CA LEU A 140 0.14 16.08 -3.77
C LEU A 140 -0.51 15.95 -5.15
N ASP A 141 -0.74 14.73 -5.65
CA ASP A 141 -1.52 14.50 -6.87
C ASP A 141 -2.96 14.99 -6.71
N ASP A 142 -3.64 14.68 -5.61
CA ASP A 142 -4.98 15.21 -5.31
C ASP A 142 -4.95 16.75 -5.25
N ALA A 143 -3.90 17.34 -4.68
CA ALA A 143 -3.74 18.80 -4.66
C ALA A 143 -3.54 19.41 -6.06
N VAL A 144 -2.93 18.69 -6.99
CA VAL A 144 -2.85 19.11 -8.40
C VAL A 144 -4.22 19.02 -9.07
N LEU A 145 -4.96 17.92 -8.85
CA LEU A 145 -6.33 17.75 -9.37
C LEU A 145 -7.28 18.84 -8.85
N ASP A 146 -7.13 19.22 -7.58
CA ASP A 146 -7.87 20.31 -6.94
C ASP A 146 -7.38 21.72 -7.35
N ARG A 147 -6.40 21.82 -8.26
CA ARG A 147 -5.77 23.07 -8.71
C ARG A 147 -5.21 23.92 -7.56
N ARG A 148 -4.63 23.25 -6.56
CA ARG A 148 -3.87 23.86 -5.45
C ARG A 148 -2.37 23.88 -5.73
N LEU A 149 -1.91 22.99 -6.60
CA LEU A 149 -0.56 22.96 -7.17
C LEU A 149 -0.64 22.87 -8.70
N ALA A 150 0.33 23.48 -9.39
CA ALA A 150 0.43 23.39 -10.84
C ALA A 150 1.01 22.04 -11.30
N ALA A 151 1.96 21.52 -10.51
CA ALA A 151 2.58 20.23 -10.71
C ALA A 151 2.96 19.64 -9.36
N ASN A 152 3.05 18.31 -9.28
CA ASN A 152 3.43 17.64 -8.05
C ASN A 152 4.97 17.53 -7.97
N PRO A 153 5.62 18.17 -6.98
CA PRO A 153 7.09 18.23 -6.87
C PRO A 153 7.73 16.89 -6.49
N ALA A 154 6.95 15.90 -6.05
CA ALA A 154 7.47 14.57 -5.74
C ALA A 154 7.71 13.71 -6.99
N HIS A 155 7.13 14.05 -8.14
CA HIS A 155 7.36 13.27 -9.37
C HIS A 155 8.83 13.33 -9.80
N GLY A 156 9.31 12.22 -10.35
CA GLY A 156 10.69 12.06 -10.78
C GLY A 156 11.67 11.66 -9.68
N VAL A 157 11.24 11.62 -8.41
CA VAL A 157 12.11 11.21 -7.28
C VAL A 157 12.60 9.78 -7.50
N LYS A 158 13.92 9.60 -7.38
CA LYS A 158 14.57 8.30 -7.52
C LYS A 158 14.31 7.46 -6.28
N LEU A 159 13.63 6.33 -6.47
CA LEU A 159 13.26 5.40 -5.41
C LEU A 159 14.26 4.23 -5.31
N PRO A 160 14.46 3.65 -4.11
CA PRO A 160 15.26 2.45 -3.98
C PRO A 160 14.64 1.28 -4.73
N VAL A 161 15.48 0.49 -5.39
CA VAL A 161 15.04 -0.68 -6.16
C VAL A 161 14.69 -1.82 -5.20
N ARG A 162 13.55 -2.48 -5.43
CA ARG A 162 13.20 -3.70 -4.70
C ARG A 162 14.11 -4.83 -5.16
N ALA A 163 14.89 -5.40 -4.24
CA ALA A 163 15.64 -6.61 -4.51
C ALA A 163 14.68 -7.73 -4.95
N ARG A 164 14.92 -8.29 -6.14
CA ARG A 164 14.20 -9.49 -6.59
C ARG A 164 14.65 -10.66 -5.72
N ARG A 165 13.69 -11.33 -5.09
CA ARG A 165 13.96 -12.59 -4.40
C ARG A 165 13.86 -13.71 -5.41
N LYS A 166 14.81 -14.65 -5.38
CA LYS A 166 14.67 -15.91 -6.10
C LYS A 166 13.50 -16.68 -5.50
N ASN A 167 12.62 -17.18 -6.36
CA ASN A 167 11.58 -18.11 -5.91
C ASN A 167 12.26 -19.41 -5.47
N ILE A 168 11.75 -19.98 -4.39
CA ILE A 168 12.22 -21.24 -3.82
C ILE A 168 11.09 -22.24 -4.01
N TYR A 169 11.43 -23.38 -4.57
CA TYR A 169 10.52 -24.47 -4.89
C TYR A 169 11.00 -25.72 -4.14
N LEU A 170 10.08 -26.56 -3.67
CA LEU A 170 10.41 -27.87 -3.12
C LEU A 170 10.27 -28.94 -4.20
N THR A 171 11.07 -30.00 -4.12
CA THR A 171 10.74 -31.23 -4.86
C THR A 171 9.53 -31.92 -4.22
N ALA A 172 8.96 -32.91 -4.92
CA ALA A 172 7.84 -33.69 -4.37
C ALA A 172 8.23 -34.41 -3.06
N GLU A 173 9.45 -34.94 -2.98
CA GLU A 173 10.00 -35.61 -1.80
C GLU A 173 10.19 -34.61 -0.65
N GLN A 174 10.73 -33.43 -0.93
CA GLN A 174 10.90 -32.38 0.06
C GLN A 174 9.55 -31.85 0.58
N LEU A 175 8.56 -31.68 -0.30
CA LEU A 175 7.21 -31.30 0.11
C LEU A 175 6.58 -32.37 1.01
N HIS A 176 6.74 -33.64 0.67
CA HIS A 176 6.22 -34.74 1.48
C HIS A 176 6.90 -34.80 2.84
N ALA A 177 8.24 -34.70 2.89
CA ALA A 177 9.01 -34.67 4.13
C ALA A 177 8.57 -33.51 5.03
N LEU A 178 8.40 -32.31 4.46
CA LEU A 178 7.91 -31.16 5.20
C LEU A 178 6.50 -31.37 5.74
N ALA A 179 5.63 -32.01 4.96
CA ALA A 179 4.28 -32.32 5.40
C ALA A 179 4.27 -33.34 6.55
N VAL A 180 5.18 -34.32 6.58
CA VAL A 180 5.36 -35.23 7.73
C VAL A 180 5.77 -34.41 8.95
N GLU A 181 6.81 -33.61 8.82
CA GLU A 181 7.36 -32.81 9.93
C GLU A 181 6.39 -31.74 10.44
N ALA A 182 5.43 -31.29 9.62
CA ALA A 182 4.40 -30.34 10.00
C ALA A 182 3.32 -30.90 10.95
N GLY A 183 3.27 -32.23 11.15
CA GLY A 183 2.34 -32.88 12.07
C GLY A 183 0.88 -32.55 11.78
N ARG A 184 0.17 -31.92 12.73
CA ARG A 184 -1.25 -31.52 12.56
C ARG A 184 -1.52 -30.60 11.36
N TYR A 185 -0.49 -29.96 10.80
CA TYR A 185 -0.60 -29.09 9.62
C TYR A 185 -0.14 -29.77 8.33
N ARG A 186 0.01 -31.10 8.33
CA ARG A 186 0.37 -31.92 7.16
C ARG A 186 -0.47 -31.60 5.95
N SER A 187 -1.80 -31.68 6.09
CA SER A 187 -2.75 -31.40 5.00
C SER A 187 -2.65 -29.97 4.47
N LEU A 188 -2.38 -29.00 5.34
CA LEU A 188 -2.16 -27.60 4.96
C LEU A 188 -0.92 -27.42 4.10
N VAL A 189 0.21 -28.05 4.50
CA VAL A 189 1.46 -28.00 3.72
C VAL A 189 1.27 -28.62 2.33
N LEU A 190 0.65 -29.80 2.27
CA LEU A 190 0.37 -30.46 0.99
C LEU A 190 -0.57 -29.62 0.12
N LEU A 191 -1.62 -29.05 0.69
CA LEU A 191 -2.55 -28.22 -0.07
C LEU A 191 -1.87 -26.96 -0.63
N LEU A 192 -1.09 -26.25 0.19
CA LEU A 192 -0.34 -25.08 -0.27
C LEU A 192 0.62 -25.43 -1.39
N GLY A 193 1.37 -26.53 -1.25
CA GLY A 193 2.38 -26.99 -2.20
C GLY A 193 1.87 -27.69 -3.46
N THR A 194 0.56 -27.95 -3.58
CA THR A 194 0.00 -28.66 -4.75
C THR A 194 -1.11 -27.89 -5.45
N ALA A 195 -1.85 -27.06 -4.71
CA ALA A 195 -3.01 -26.32 -5.21
C ALA A 195 -2.74 -24.81 -5.30
N GLY A 196 -1.57 -24.32 -4.84
CA GLY A 196 -1.13 -22.95 -5.06
C GLY A 196 -1.96 -21.86 -4.36
N LEU A 197 -2.66 -22.23 -3.28
CA LEU A 197 -3.52 -21.32 -2.51
C LEU A 197 -2.70 -20.19 -1.88
N ARG A 198 -3.31 -19.00 -1.77
CA ARG A 198 -2.76 -17.97 -0.87
C ARG A 198 -3.04 -18.37 0.57
N TRP A 199 -2.17 -17.96 1.49
CA TRP A 199 -2.34 -18.26 2.91
C TRP A 199 -3.73 -17.94 3.44
N GLY A 200 -4.23 -16.73 3.19
CA GLY A 200 -5.55 -16.34 3.69
C GLY A 200 -6.71 -17.07 3.05
N GLU A 201 -6.54 -17.61 1.84
CA GLU A 201 -7.53 -18.51 1.20
C GLU A 201 -7.56 -19.84 1.97
N ALA A 202 -6.40 -20.43 2.26
CA ALA A 202 -6.31 -21.66 3.04
C ALA A 202 -6.80 -21.47 4.49
N ALA A 203 -6.49 -20.34 5.11
CA ALA A 203 -6.89 -20.03 6.48
C ALA A 203 -8.40 -19.83 6.63
N ALA A 204 -9.12 -19.47 5.56
CA ALA A 204 -10.57 -19.26 5.56
C ALA A 204 -11.36 -20.53 5.21
N LEU A 205 -10.71 -21.59 4.73
CA LEU A 205 -11.41 -22.80 4.29
C LEU A 205 -12.15 -23.48 5.43
N ARG A 206 -13.40 -23.83 5.17
CA ARG A 206 -14.26 -24.64 6.03
C ARG A 206 -14.43 -26.05 5.49
N VAL A 207 -14.94 -26.96 6.31
CA VAL A 207 -15.25 -28.34 5.90
C VAL A 207 -16.23 -28.34 4.72
N SER A 208 -17.21 -27.44 4.70
CA SER A 208 -18.19 -27.27 3.63
C SER A 208 -17.61 -26.94 2.26
N ASP A 209 -16.37 -26.44 2.21
CA ASP A 209 -15.75 -25.93 0.99
C ASP A 209 -15.08 -27.04 0.18
N VAL A 210 -14.96 -28.24 0.77
CA VAL A 210 -14.34 -29.41 0.19
C VAL A 210 -15.41 -30.35 -0.35
N ASP A 211 -15.42 -30.53 -1.66
CA ASP A 211 -16.21 -31.58 -2.32
C ASP A 211 -15.31 -32.81 -2.51
N PHE A 212 -15.37 -33.73 -1.53
CA PHE A 212 -14.55 -34.93 -1.48
C PHE A 212 -14.82 -35.88 -2.66
N LEU A 213 -16.08 -35.98 -3.09
CA LEU A 213 -16.48 -36.85 -4.21
C LEU A 213 -15.91 -36.34 -5.54
N LYS A 214 -15.98 -35.03 -5.77
CA LYS A 214 -15.45 -34.41 -7.00
C LYS A 214 -13.98 -33.98 -6.87
N ARG A 215 -13.35 -34.26 -5.73
CA ARG A 215 -11.95 -33.91 -5.40
C ARG A 215 -11.65 -32.46 -5.72
N LYS A 216 -12.44 -31.54 -5.20
CA LYS A 216 -12.26 -30.10 -5.46
C LYS A 216 -12.54 -29.26 -4.23
N ILE A 217 -11.98 -28.06 -4.21
CA ILE A 217 -12.28 -27.03 -3.21
C ILE A 217 -12.86 -25.80 -3.87
N VAL A 218 -13.77 -25.13 -3.16
CA VAL A 218 -14.39 -23.87 -3.60
C VAL A 218 -13.85 -22.71 -2.78
N LEU A 219 -13.02 -21.87 -3.40
CA LEU A 219 -12.48 -20.67 -2.77
C LEU A 219 -13.41 -19.49 -3.04
N HIS A 220 -13.86 -18.87 -1.96
CA HIS A 220 -14.75 -17.70 -2.01
C HIS A 220 -14.41 -16.68 -0.91
N GLU A 221 -13.90 -17.13 0.23
CA GLU A 221 -13.41 -16.29 1.32
C GLU A 221 -11.88 -16.25 1.44
N ASN A 222 -11.40 -15.21 2.12
CA ASN A 222 -10.01 -15.02 2.47
C ASN A 222 -9.91 -14.34 3.83
N ALA A 223 -9.16 -14.94 4.75
CA ALA A 223 -8.93 -14.45 6.11
C ALA A 223 -7.51 -13.90 6.24
N VAL A 224 -7.39 -12.60 6.51
CA VAL A 224 -6.09 -11.92 6.62
C VAL A 224 -5.98 -11.21 7.96
N SER A 225 -4.90 -11.50 8.68
CA SER A 225 -4.54 -10.78 9.89
C SER A 225 -3.98 -9.40 9.55
N VAL A 226 -4.57 -8.35 10.12
CA VAL A 226 -4.11 -6.97 10.07
C VAL A 226 -4.00 -6.47 11.49
N GLY A 227 -2.76 -6.29 11.97
CA GLY A 227 -2.51 -6.07 13.40
C GLY A 227 -2.99 -7.27 14.22
N SER A 228 -3.80 -7.00 15.25
CA SER A 228 -4.40 -8.04 16.11
C SER A 228 -5.73 -8.58 15.60
N LYS A 229 -6.30 -8.02 14.51
CA LYS A 229 -7.62 -8.39 14.02
C LYS A 229 -7.51 -9.25 12.77
N VAL A 230 -8.41 -10.24 12.66
CA VAL A 230 -8.59 -10.99 11.43
C VAL A 230 -9.71 -10.35 10.63
N HIS A 231 -9.42 -10.01 9.38
CA HIS A 231 -10.40 -9.55 8.42
C HIS A 231 -10.74 -10.68 7.45
N VAL A 232 -11.99 -11.11 7.49
CA VAL A 232 -12.57 -12.04 6.53
C VAL A 232 -13.24 -11.24 5.43
N GLY A 233 -13.03 -11.63 4.19
CA GLY A 233 -13.70 -11.00 3.07
C GLY A 233 -13.46 -11.75 1.78
N THR A 234 -13.85 -11.13 0.66
CA THR A 234 -13.73 -11.74 -0.66
C THR A 234 -12.27 -11.97 -1.07
N LEU A 235 -12.08 -12.93 -1.98
CA LEU A 235 -10.78 -13.18 -2.61
C LEU A 235 -10.15 -11.91 -3.17
N LYS A 236 -8.83 -11.89 -3.35
CA LYS A 236 -8.10 -10.69 -3.83
C LYS A 236 -8.70 -10.12 -5.13
N SER A 237 -9.14 -10.98 -6.04
CA SER A 237 -9.78 -10.63 -7.33
C SER A 237 -11.30 -10.42 -7.25
N GLY A 238 -11.93 -10.72 -6.11
CA GLY A 238 -13.39 -10.66 -5.94
C GLY A 238 -14.19 -11.79 -6.60
N LYS A 239 -13.54 -12.72 -7.32
CA LYS A 239 -14.20 -13.83 -8.01
C LYS A 239 -13.94 -15.16 -7.30
N ASN A 240 -14.98 -15.95 -7.08
CA ASN A 240 -14.86 -17.32 -6.59
C ASN A 240 -14.08 -18.17 -7.60
N ARG A 241 -13.34 -19.17 -7.12
CA ARG A 241 -12.66 -20.13 -7.99
C ARG A 241 -12.69 -21.53 -7.39
N THR A 242 -12.74 -22.52 -8.28
CA THR A 242 -12.65 -23.93 -7.90
C THR A 242 -11.27 -24.45 -8.22
N ILE A 243 -10.70 -25.28 -7.34
CA ILE A 243 -9.40 -25.95 -7.58
C ILE A 243 -9.60 -27.45 -7.45
N ALA A 244 -9.16 -28.20 -8.47
CA ALA A 244 -9.12 -29.66 -8.42
C ALA A 244 -7.93 -30.13 -7.55
N LEU A 245 -8.15 -31.19 -6.77
CA LEU A 245 -7.19 -31.72 -5.81
C LEU A 245 -6.64 -33.08 -6.25
N PRO A 246 -5.33 -33.33 -6.07
CA PRO A 246 -4.78 -34.67 -6.14
C PRO A 246 -5.41 -35.60 -5.10
N ALA A 247 -5.58 -36.88 -5.44
CA ALA A 247 -6.23 -37.86 -4.57
C ALA A 247 -5.58 -37.96 -3.18
N PHE A 248 -4.25 -37.94 -3.10
CA PHE A 248 -3.53 -38.02 -1.83
C PHE A 248 -3.78 -36.80 -0.91
N VAL A 249 -4.02 -35.61 -1.48
CA VAL A 249 -4.36 -34.42 -0.70
C VAL A 249 -5.77 -34.55 -0.12
N VAL A 250 -6.71 -35.09 -0.89
CA VAL A 250 -8.09 -35.33 -0.46
C VAL A 250 -8.13 -36.29 0.75
N VAL A 251 -7.31 -37.35 0.73
CA VAL A 251 -7.19 -38.28 1.86
C VAL A 251 -6.71 -37.57 3.14
N GLU A 252 -5.69 -36.72 3.03
CA GLU A 252 -5.16 -35.99 4.20
C GLU A 252 -6.12 -34.90 4.69
N LEU A 253 -6.90 -34.29 3.79
CA LEU A 253 -7.97 -33.37 4.15
C LEU A 253 -9.11 -34.09 4.87
N ALA A 254 -9.50 -35.29 4.42
CA ALA A 254 -10.54 -36.08 5.07
C ALA A 254 -10.18 -36.36 6.53
N ARG A 255 -8.94 -36.80 6.80
CA ARG A 255 -8.40 -36.97 8.16
C ARG A 255 -8.43 -35.68 8.98
N THR A 256 -8.17 -34.54 8.34
CA THR A 256 -8.22 -33.22 9.00
C THR A 256 -9.64 -32.80 9.38
N CYS A 257 -10.65 -33.31 8.68
CA CYS A 257 -12.06 -33.05 8.93
C CYS A 257 -12.70 -34.00 9.95
N GLU A 258 -12.01 -35.06 10.38
CA GLU A 258 -12.56 -36.01 11.36
C GLU A 258 -12.96 -35.28 12.65
N GLY A 259 -14.22 -35.49 13.07
CA GLY A 259 -14.79 -34.87 14.26
C GLY A 259 -15.14 -33.39 14.12
N LYS A 260 -15.21 -32.84 12.89
CA LYS A 260 -15.58 -31.45 12.64
C LYS A 260 -16.94 -31.30 11.97
N GLU A 261 -17.63 -30.23 12.32
CA GLU A 261 -18.88 -29.80 11.68
C GLU A 261 -18.63 -29.07 10.36
N ARG A 262 -19.67 -28.97 9.53
CA ARG A 262 -19.57 -28.45 8.15
C ARG A 262 -19.07 -27.01 8.08
N ASP A 263 -19.45 -26.17 9.03
CA ASP A 263 -19.06 -24.77 9.08
C ASP A 263 -17.73 -24.55 9.81
N GLU A 264 -17.11 -25.56 10.40
CA GLU A 264 -15.84 -25.38 11.10
C GLU A 264 -14.65 -25.17 10.14
N LEU A 265 -13.65 -24.43 10.61
CA LEU A 265 -12.41 -24.20 9.89
C LEU A 265 -11.60 -25.50 9.75
N LEU A 266 -11.06 -25.73 8.55
CA LEU A 266 -10.12 -26.84 8.30
C LEU A 266 -8.88 -26.72 9.20
N TRP A 267 -8.38 -25.51 9.43
CA TRP A 267 -7.29 -25.27 10.36
C TRP A 267 -7.59 -24.06 11.25
N ALA A 268 -8.10 -24.32 12.45
CA ALA A 268 -8.23 -23.31 13.48
C ALA A 268 -6.88 -23.06 14.20
N ALA A 269 -6.67 -21.84 14.65
CA ALA A 269 -5.57 -21.52 15.58
C ALA A 269 -5.76 -22.30 16.90
N ARG A 270 -4.67 -22.53 17.64
CA ARG A 270 -4.74 -23.22 18.95
C ARG A 270 -5.60 -22.47 19.98
N THR A 271 -5.69 -21.16 19.85
CA THR A 271 -6.50 -20.27 20.69
C THR A 271 -7.94 -20.13 20.17
N GLY A 272 -8.34 -20.88 19.14
CA GLY A 272 -9.59 -20.69 18.42
C GLY A 272 -9.50 -19.63 17.31
N GLY A 273 -10.45 -19.69 16.36
CA GLY A 273 -10.53 -18.78 15.23
C GLY A 273 -9.53 -19.07 14.09
N TYR A 274 -9.37 -18.10 13.20
CA TYR A 274 -8.58 -18.22 11.97
C TYR A 274 -7.08 -18.38 12.23
N LEU A 275 -6.44 -19.28 11.48
CA LEU A 275 -4.99 -19.49 11.56
C LEU A 275 -4.21 -18.38 10.85
N GLY A 276 -3.48 -17.58 11.63
CA GLY A 276 -2.54 -16.59 11.11
C GLY A 276 -1.32 -17.21 10.40
N PRO A 277 -0.65 -16.50 9.49
CA PRO A 277 0.54 -17.00 8.81
C PRO A 277 1.66 -17.29 9.82
N PRO A 278 2.34 -18.45 9.71
CA PRO A 278 3.45 -18.76 10.60
C PRO A 278 4.57 -17.75 10.40
N SER A 279 5.17 -17.30 11.50
CA SER A 279 6.37 -16.49 11.48
C SER A 279 7.53 -17.27 10.85
N SER A 280 8.48 -16.55 10.26
CA SER A 280 9.69 -17.14 9.68
C SER A 280 10.63 -17.77 10.72
N HIS A 281 10.41 -17.49 12.01
CA HIS A 281 11.16 -17.99 13.15
C HIS A 281 10.17 -18.41 14.23
N ASP A 282 10.55 -19.39 15.05
CA ASP A 282 9.79 -19.85 16.23
C ASP A 282 8.32 -20.19 15.94
N SER A 283 8.04 -20.77 14.76
CA SER A 283 6.72 -21.27 14.38
C SER A 283 6.74 -22.78 14.13
N TRP A 284 5.54 -23.37 14.05
CA TRP A 284 5.38 -24.78 13.68
C TRP A 284 6.03 -25.08 12.32
N LEU A 285 5.96 -24.13 11.37
CA LEU A 285 6.51 -24.30 10.04
C LEU A 285 8.03 -24.15 10.05
N SER A 286 8.57 -23.11 10.71
CA SER A 286 10.03 -22.94 10.78
C SER A 286 10.69 -24.12 11.50
N GLY A 287 10.06 -24.63 12.57
CA GLY A 287 10.53 -25.83 13.26
C GLY A 287 10.49 -27.10 12.39
N ALA A 288 9.46 -27.27 11.57
CA ALA A 288 9.38 -28.37 10.61
C ALA A 288 10.48 -28.26 9.54
N VAL A 289 10.69 -27.06 8.98
CA VAL A 289 11.78 -26.78 8.03
C VAL A 289 13.15 -27.09 8.66
N ASP A 290 13.38 -26.70 9.92
CA ASP A 290 14.64 -26.98 10.59
C ASP A 290 14.87 -28.48 10.80
N ARG A 291 13.83 -29.27 11.07
CA ARG A 291 13.93 -30.73 11.14
C ARG A 291 14.24 -31.34 9.76
N CYS A 292 13.54 -30.92 8.70
CA CYS A 292 13.86 -31.35 7.34
C CYS A 292 15.31 -31.03 6.96
N ARG A 293 15.81 -29.84 7.32
CA ARG A 293 17.20 -29.42 7.04
C ARG A 293 18.25 -30.20 7.83
N LYS A 294 17.90 -30.70 9.01
CA LYS A 294 18.77 -31.61 9.77
C LYS A 294 18.90 -32.97 9.09
N ALA A 295 17.81 -33.46 8.49
CA ALA A 295 17.78 -34.73 7.76
C ALA A 295 18.37 -34.63 6.34
N ASP A 296 18.09 -33.54 5.62
CA ASP A 296 18.55 -33.27 4.26
C ASP A 296 19.18 -31.86 4.20
N LYS A 297 20.50 -31.80 4.03
CA LYS A 297 21.25 -30.54 3.95
C LYS A 297 20.90 -29.71 2.70
N THR A 298 20.32 -30.33 1.67
CA THR A 298 19.89 -29.63 0.44
C THR A 298 18.51 -28.97 0.59
N PHE A 299 17.80 -29.27 1.68
CA PHE A 299 16.47 -28.72 1.93
C PHE A 299 16.52 -27.19 2.07
N PRO A 300 15.75 -26.43 1.27
CA PRO A 300 15.84 -24.98 1.27
C PRO A 300 15.08 -24.37 2.45
N ARG A 301 15.49 -23.15 2.85
CA ARG A 301 14.65 -22.35 3.76
C ARG A 301 13.43 -21.86 3.01
N ILE A 302 12.24 -22.21 3.49
CA ILE A 302 10.97 -21.85 2.85
C ILE A 302 10.04 -21.13 3.84
N THR A 303 9.18 -20.28 3.29
CA THR A 303 8.09 -19.62 4.04
C THR A 303 6.75 -20.16 3.58
N ALA A 304 5.69 -19.96 4.35
CA ALA A 304 4.36 -20.39 3.96
C ALA A 304 3.91 -19.81 2.60
N HIS A 305 4.32 -18.58 2.28
CA HIS A 305 4.03 -17.99 0.97
C HIS A 305 4.87 -18.60 -0.16
N ALA A 306 6.04 -19.16 0.14
CA ALA A 306 6.86 -19.81 -0.88
C ALA A 306 6.28 -21.18 -1.28
N LEU A 307 5.59 -21.88 -0.36
CA LEU A 307 4.95 -23.17 -0.65
C LEU A 307 3.98 -23.11 -1.83
N ARG A 308 3.23 -22.02 -2.00
CA ARG A 308 2.28 -21.89 -3.13
C ARG A 308 2.94 -21.72 -4.50
N HIS A 309 4.26 -21.61 -4.55
CA HIS A 309 4.99 -21.55 -5.80
C HIS A 309 5.65 -22.88 -6.15
N THR A 310 5.86 -23.77 -5.16
CA THR A 310 6.24 -25.18 -5.34
C THR A 310 5.32 -25.85 -6.35
#